data_AF-A0AAJ6J752-F1
#
_entry.id   AF-A0AAJ6J752-F1
#
_cell.length_a   1.000
_cell.length_b   1.000
_cell.length_c   1.000
_cell.angle_alpha   90.00
_cell.angle_beta   90.00
_cell.angle_gamma   90.00
#
_symmetry.space_group_name_H-M   'P 1'
#
loop_
_entity.id
_entity.type
_entity.pdbx_description
1 polymer ?
#
loop_
_entity_poly.entity_id
_entity_poly.type
_entity_poly.pdbx_seq_one_letter_code
_entity_poly.pdbx_strand_id
1 'polypeptide(L)'
;MQDPITQAEEKTERLAERQKQAGANQIDQVAQAVHGAADELQQQMPKAAEFAHAAASRIEEGADALRDRSLRDLMSTFNDLGRKEPLALFGGAALAGFAISRFLKSSPDKKRGESTP
;
A
#
# COMPACT_ATOMS: atom_id res chain seq x y z
N MET A 1 34.02 4.48 -24.33
CA MET A 1 33.13 5.56 -23.87
C MET A 1 31.84 4.87 -23.42
N GLN A 2 31.56 4.81 -22.12
CA GLN A 2 30.32 4.19 -21.61
C GLN A 2 29.22 5.25 -21.57
N ASP A 3 28.06 4.91 -22.16
CA ASP A 3 26.96 5.83 -22.36
C ASP A 3 26.38 6.35 -21.03
N PRO A 4 26.15 7.66 -20.89
CA PRO A 4 25.56 8.24 -19.68
C PRO A 4 24.14 7.71 -19.39
N ILE A 5 23.49 7.12 -20.39
CA ILE A 5 22.15 6.52 -20.32
C ILE A 5 22.17 5.28 -19.41
N THR A 6 23.18 4.41 -19.52
CA THR A 6 23.25 3.14 -18.76
C THR A 6 23.49 3.37 -17.27
N GLN A 7 24.29 4.38 -16.91
CA GLN A 7 24.50 4.75 -15.50
C GLN A 7 23.26 5.42 -14.87
N ALA A 8 22.50 6.18 -15.66
CA ALA A 8 21.25 6.77 -15.22
C ALA A 8 20.18 5.67 -15.02
N GLU A 9 20.11 4.70 -15.93
CA GLU A 9 19.23 3.53 -15.83
C GLU A 9 19.57 2.66 -14.61
N GLU A 10 20.84 2.25 -14.41
CA GLU A 10 21.23 1.44 -13.25
C GLU A 10 20.93 2.12 -11.91
N LYS A 11 21.16 3.44 -11.80
CA LYS A 11 20.83 4.18 -10.58
C LYS A 11 19.33 4.23 -10.35
N THR A 12 18.55 4.38 -11.41
CA THR A 12 17.09 4.44 -11.35
C THR A 12 16.52 3.08 -10.98
N GLU A 13 17.02 1.99 -11.57
CA GLU A 13 16.63 0.62 -11.24
C GLU A 13 16.96 0.27 -9.79
N ARG A 14 18.19 0.54 -9.33
CA ARG A 14 18.59 0.28 -7.93
C ARG A 14 17.85 1.14 -6.92
N LEU A 15 17.41 2.34 -7.30
CA LEU A 15 16.58 3.19 -6.46
C LEU A 15 15.14 2.66 -6.40
N ALA A 16 14.59 2.30 -7.56
CA ALA A 16 13.25 1.71 -7.67
C ALA A 16 13.16 0.41 -6.87
N GLU A 17 14.17 -0.47 -6.97
CA GLU A 17 14.18 -1.75 -6.26
C GLU A 17 14.21 -1.56 -4.74
N ARG A 18 15.03 -0.63 -4.25
CA ARG A 18 15.08 -0.28 -2.83
C ARG A 18 13.76 0.32 -2.33
N GLN A 19 13.12 1.16 -3.13
CA GLN A 19 11.83 1.75 -2.78
C GLN A 19 10.72 0.70 -2.76
N LYS A 20 10.69 -0.24 -3.71
CA LYS A 20 9.76 -1.38 -3.70
C LYS A 20 9.94 -2.22 -2.45
N GLN A 21 11.18 -2.61 -2.15
CA GLN A 21 11.47 -3.47 -1.00
C GLN A 21 11.11 -2.79 0.33
N ALA A 22 11.42 -1.50 0.47
CA ALA A 22 11.00 -0.71 1.63
C ALA A 22 9.47 -0.63 1.75
N GLY A 23 8.77 -0.42 0.64
CA GLY A 23 7.31 -0.40 0.59
C GLY A 23 6.69 -1.75 0.96
N ALA A 24 7.18 -2.85 0.38
CA ALA A 24 6.73 -4.21 0.67
C ALA A 24 6.89 -4.55 2.16
N ASN A 25 8.05 -4.24 2.75
CA ASN A 25 8.29 -4.45 4.18
C ASN A 25 7.34 -3.63 5.08
N GLN A 26 6.95 -2.43 4.63
CA GLN A 26 5.99 -1.61 5.37
C GLN A 26 4.58 -2.23 5.33
N ILE A 27 4.19 -2.77 4.18
CA ILE A 27 2.90 -3.45 3.97
C ILE A 27 2.84 -4.75 4.78
N ASP A 28 3.93 -5.52 4.81
CA ASP A 28 4.05 -6.76 5.59
C ASP A 28 3.86 -6.52 7.11
N GLN A 29 4.46 -5.44 7.64
CA GLN A 29 4.24 -5.04 9.03
C GLN A 29 2.76 -4.72 9.33
N VAL A 30 2.02 -4.17 8.37
CA VAL A 30 0.58 -3.95 8.52
C VAL A 30 -0.17 -5.28 8.52
N ALA A 31 0.16 -6.22 7.61
CA ALA A 31 -0.44 -7.55 7.61
C ALA A 31 -0.23 -8.27 8.95
N GLN A 32 0.97 -8.21 9.51
CA GLN A 32 1.30 -8.79 10.82
C GLN A 32 0.49 -8.15 11.96
N ALA A 33 0.32 -6.83 11.95
CA ALA A 33 -0.52 -6.16 12.94
C ALA A 33 -2.00 -6.57 12.84
N VAL A 34 -2.51 -6.76 11.62
CA VAL A 34 -3.88 -7.26 11.39
C VAL A 34 -4.01 -8.71 11.83
N HIS A 35 -3.01 -9.57 11.59
CA HIS A 35 -2.95 -10.93 12.13
C HIS A 35 -3.01 -10.93 13.66
N GLY A 36 -2.22 -10.10 14.33
CA GLY A 36 -2.25 -9.99 15.79
C GLY A 36 -3.61 -9.53 16.33
N ALA A 37 -4.25 -8.56 15.65
CA ALA A 37 -5.60 -8.14 15.99
C ALA A 37 -6.65 -9.24 15.74
N ALA A 38 -6.48 -10.03 14.67
CA ALA A 38 -7.34 -11.18 14.38
C ALA A 38 -7.22 -12.25 15.48
N ASP A 39 -5.99 -12.52 15.95
CA ASP A 39 -5.73 -13.47 17.04
C ASP A 39 -6.42 -13.03 18.34
N GLU A 40 -6.42 -11.72 18.64
CA GLU A 40 -7.17 -11.16 19.78
C GLU A 40 -8.69 -11.32 19.60
N LEU A 41 -9.18 -11.06 18.38
CA LEU A 41 -10.60 -11.20 18.04
C LEU A 41 -11.07 -12.66 18.00
N GLN A 42 -10.18 -13.62 17.75
CA GLN A 42 -10.53 -15.05 17.61
C GLN A 42 -11.35 -15.56 18.80
N GLN A 43 -11.03 -15.07 20.00
CA GLN A 43 -11.69 -15.49 21.24
C GLN A 43 -13.08 -14.85 21.45
N GLN A 44 -13.28 -13.62 20.96
CA GLN A 44 -14.51 -12.86 21.20
C GLN A 44 -15.48 -12.89 20.00
N MET A 45 -14.93 -12.86 18.79
CA MET A 45 -15.65 -12.71 17.53
C MET A 45 -14.99 -13.56 16.43
N PRO A 46 -15.19 -14.89 16.44
CA PRO A 46 -14.53 -15.81 15.51
C PRO A 46 -14.74 -15.43 14.03
N LYS A 47 -15.96 -15.02 13.65
CA LYS A 47 -16.26 -14.58 12.28
C LYS A 47 -15.51 -13.31 11.88
N ALA A 48 -15.30 -12.39 12.83
CA ALA A 48 -14.56 -11.17 12.56
C ALA A 48 -13.06 -11.45 12.47
N ALA A 49 -12.55 -12.37 13.28
CA ALA A 49 -11.18 -12.87 13.19
C ALA A 49 -10.90 -13.56 11.84
N GLU A 50 -11.79 -14.43 11.37
CA GLU A 50 -11.69 -15.04 10.03
C GLU A 50 -11.60 -13.98 8.92
N PHE A 51 -12.44 -12.94 9.01
CA PHE A 51 -12.41 -11.85 8.05
C PHE A 51 -11.10 -11.05 8.13
N ALA A 52 -10.61 -10.77 9.34
CA ALA A 52 -9.36 -10.06 9.56
C ALA A 52 -8.15 -10.88 9.07
N HIS A 53 -8.11 -12.19 9.33
CA HIS A 53 -7.09 -13.09 8.78
C HIS A 53 -7.12 -13.12 7.26
N ALA A 54 -8.31 -13.23 6.66
CA ALA A 54 -8.45 -13.19 5.21
C ALA A 54 -7.92 -11.88 4.65
N ALA A 55 -8.24 -10.74 5.29
CA ALA A 55 -7.72 -9.44 4.90
C ALA A 55 -6.20 -9.36 5.02
N ALA A 56 -5.62 -9.84 6.13
CA ALA A 56 -4.18 -9.85 6.35
C ALA A 56 -3.45 -10.69 5.29
N SER A 57 -3.99 -11.88 4.96
CA SER A 57 -3.43 -12.75 3.91
C SER A 57 -3.41 -12.04 2.54
N ARG A 58 -4.45 -11.26 2.20
CA ARG A 58 -4.48 -10.48 0.96
C ARG A 58 -3.45 -9.35 0.94
N ILE A 59 -3.17 -8.74 2.10
CA ILE A 59 -2.17 -7.68 2.24
C ILE A 59 -0.77 -8.27 2.05
N GLU A 60 -0.49 -9.44 2.63
CA GLU A 60 0.77 -10.17 2.49
C GLU A 60 1.00 -10.60 1.02
N GLU A 61 0.01 -11.19 0.36
CA GLU A 61 0.05 -11.51 -1.08
C GLU A 61 0.40 -10.27 -1.94
N GLY A 62 -0.12 -9.10 -1.55
CA GLY A 62 0.19 -7.83 -2.19
C GLY A 62 1.62 -7.33 -1.93
N ALA A 63 2.14 -7.51 -0.72
CA ALA A 63 3.53 -7.16 -0.37
C ALA A 63 4.53 -8.03 -1.15
N ASP A 64 4.26 -9.33 -1.25
CA ASP A 64 5.06 -10.25 -2.05
C ASP A 64 4.98 -9.93 -3.54
N ALA A 65 3.79 -9.61 -4.05
CA ALA A 65 3.65 -9.15 -5.43
C ALA A 65 4.41 -7.84 -5.69
N LEU A 66 4.48 -6.92 -4.73
CA LEU A 66 5.26 -5.68 -4.90
C LEU A 66 6.78 -5.92 -4.86
N ARG A 67 7.23 -6.90 -4.05
CA ARG A 67 8.63 -7.29 -3.91
C ARG A 67 9.13 -8.06 -5.12
N ASP A 68 8.40 -9.07 -5.56
CA ASP A 68 8.86 -10.02 -6.56
C ASP A 68 8.25 -9.79 -7.95
N ARG A 69 7.09 -9.13 -8.05
CA ARG A 69 6.34 -8.99 -9.31
C ARG A 69 6.29 -7.56 -9.81
N SER A 70 6.34 -7.42 -11.14
CA SER A 70 6.21 -6.14 -11.82
C SER A 70 4.77 -5.61 -11.72
N LEU A 71 4.55 -4.30 -11.93
CA LEU A 71 3.20 -3.66 -11.96
C LEU A 71 2.17 -4.38 -12.86
N ARG A 72 2.63 -5.22 -13.79
CA ARG A 72 1.80 -6.05 -14.66
C ARG A 72 0.94 -7.05 -13.89
N ASP A 73 1.46 -7.62 -12.80
CA ASP A 73 0.72 -8.60 -12.01
C ASP A 73 -0.28 -7.91 -11.07
N LEU A 74 0.08 -6.74 -10.54
CA LEU A 74 -0.87 -5.85 -9.86
C LEU A 74 -2.03 -5.47 -10.78
N MET A 75 -1.76 -5.15 -12.05
CA MET A 75 -2.80 -4.89 -13.05
C MET A 75 -3.67 -6.12 -13.34
N SER A 76 -3.10 -7.33 -13.32
CA SER A 76 -3.87 -8.56 -13.45
C SER A 76 -4.86 -8.72 -12.28
N THR A 77 -4.41 -8.45 -11.05
CA THR A 77 -5.27 -8.48 -9.85
C THR A 77 -6.38 -7.43 -9.90
N PHE A 78 -6.06 -6.21 -10.35
CA PHE A 78 -7.06 -5.15 -10.52
C PHE A 78 -8.11 -5.48 -11.59
N ASN A 79 -7.70 -6.11 -12.70
CA ASN A 79 -8.63 -6.54 -13.74
C ASN A 79 -9.61 -7.61 -13.24
N ASP A 80 -9.16 -8.49 -12.35
CA ASP A 80 -10.00 -9.49 -11.69
C ASP A 80 -11.02 -8.85 -10.72
N LEU A 81 -10.59 -7.86 -9.93
CA LEU A 81 -11.49 -7.11 -9.04
C LEU A 81 -12.57 -6.36 -9.82
N GLY A 82 -12.20 -5.70 -10.93
CA GLY A 82 -13.16 -4.97 -11.76
C GLY A 82 -14.22 -5.85 -12.40
N ARG A 83 -13.92 -7.13 -12.66
CA ARG A 83 -14.89 -8.08 -13.24
C ARG A 83 -15.68 -8.86 -12.20
N LYS A 84 -15.05 -9.28 -11.10
CA LYS A 84 -15.67 -10.15 -10.08
C LYS A 84 -16.43 -9.35 -9.02
N GLU A 85 -15.87 -8.23 -8.58
CA GLU A 85 -16.43 -7.43 -7.49
C GLU A 85 -16.38 -5.92 -7.77
N PRO A 86 -17.28 -5.42 -8.64
CA PRO A 86 -17.34 -3.99 -8.98
C PRO A 86 -17.51 -3.11 -7.74
N LEU A 87 -18.28 -3.56 -6.75
CA LEU A 87 -18.54 -2.80 -5.53
C LEU A 87 -17.27 -2.63 -4.68
N ALA A 88 -16.44 -3.66 -4.57
CA ALA A 88 -15.16 -3.59 -3.86
C ALA A 88 -14.21 -2.61 -4.55
N LEU A 89 -14.19 -2.61 -5.89
CA LEU A 89 -13.38 -1.66 -6.66
C LEU A 89 -13.81 -0.20 -6.43
N PHE A 90 -15.10 0.10 -6.58
CA PHE A 90 -15.61 1.47 -6.36
C PHE A 90 -15.49 1.91 -4.90
N GLY A 91 -15.77 1.01 -3.94
CA GLY A 91 -15.61 1.27 -2.51
C GLY A 91 -14.15 1.57 -2.15
N GLY A 92 -13.21 0.75 -2.63
CA GLY A 92 -11.78 0.97 -2.45
C GLY A 92 -11.30 2.28 -3.05
N ALA A 93 -11.74 2.61 -4.27
CA ALA A 93 -11.38 3.86 -4.94
C ALA A 93 -11.89 5.10 -4.18
N ALA A 94 -13.13 5.07 -3.68
CA ALA A 94 -13.70 6.15 -2.89
C ALA A 94 -12.94 6.36 -1.57
N LEU A 95 -12.63 5.26 -0.86
CA LEU A 95 -11.85 5.30 0.38
C LEU A 95 -10.43 5.83 0.14
N ALA A 96 -9.76 5.37 -0.92
CA ALA A 96 -8.44 5.85 -1.30
C ALA A 96 -8.47 7.36 -1.63
N GLY A 97 -9.44 7.80 -2.41
CA GLY A 97 -9.63 9.22 -2.73
C GLY A 97 -9.86 10.08 -1.49
N PHE A 98 -10.68 9.60 -0.55
CA PHE A 98 -10.89 10.28 0.72
C PHE A 98 -9.61 10.34 1.56
N ALA A 99 -8.85 9.25 1.66
CA ALA A 99 -7.59 9.21 2.41
C ALA A 99 -6.55 10.19 1.85
N ILE A 100 -6.41 10.25 0.52
CA ILE A 100 -5.55 11.22 -0.16
C ILE A 100 -6.01 12.65 0.15
N SER A 101 -7.30 12.94 -0.01
CA SER A 101 -7.88 14.26 0.31
C SER A 101 -7.62 14.65 1.77
N ARG A 102 -7.81 13.69 2.68
CA ARG A 102 -7.57 13.87 4.12
C ARG A 102 -6.11 14.16 4.42
N PHE A 103 -5.17 13.48 3.76
CA PHE A 103 -3.73 13.69 3.93
C PHE A 103 -3.31 15.06 3.42
N LEU A 104 -3.73 15.43 2.20
CA LEU A 104 -3.45 16.73 1.60
C LEU A 104 -3.95 17.89 2.47
N LYS A 105 -5.18 17.78 2.99
CA LYS A 105 -5.76 18.79 3.89
C LYS A 105 -5.17 18.77 5.30
N SER A 106 -4.55 17.67 5.72
CA SER A 106 -3.87 17.56 7.01
C SER A 106 -2.44 18.09 6.99
N SER A 107 -1.90 18.43 5.82
CA SER A 107 -0.58 19.03 5.72
C SER A 107 -0.67 20.43 6.36
N PRO A 108 -0.01 20.68 7.51
CA PRO A 108 -0.13 21.96 8.18
C PRO A 108 0.47 23.03 7.27
N ASP A 109 -0.34 24.03 6.93
CA ASP A 109 0.14 25.24 6.27
C ASP A 109 1.11 25.91 7.25
N LYS A 110 2.41 25.77 6.98
CA LYS A 110 3.48 26.40 7.77
C LYS A 110 3.52 27.90 7.47
N LYS A 111 2.40 28.60 7.67
CA LYS A 111 2.37 30.06 7.80
C LYS A 111 2.65 30.40 9.25
N ARG A 112 3.94 30.36 9.55
CA ARG A 112 4.54 31.04 10.69
C ARG A 112 4.15 32.52 10.59
N GLY A 113 3.42 32.99 11.59
CA GLY A 113 3.13 34.41 11.77
C GLY A 113 4.45 35.17 11.79
N GLU A 114 4.57 36.12 10.86
CA GLU A 114 5.62 37.12 10.94
C GLU A 114 5.13 38.22 11.88
N SER A 115 5.94 38.39 12.92
CA SER A 115 5.69 39.18 14.10
C SER A 115 5.67 40.67 13.75
N THR A 116 4.60 41.33 14.20
CA THR A 116 4.48 42.78 14.36
C THR A 116 5.68 43.37 15.12
N PRO A 117 6.26 44.49 14.66
CA PRO A 117 6.95 45.42 15.55
C PRO A 117 5.97 46.37 16.26
#